data_AF-A0A3D5Q9H6-F1
#
_entry.id   AF-A0A3D5Q9H6-F1
#
_cell.length_a   1.000
_cell.length_b   1.000
_cell.length_c   1.000
_cell.angle_alpha   90.00
_cell.angle_beta   90.00
_cell.angle_gamma   90.00
#
_symmetry.space_group_name_H-M   'P 1'
#
loop_
_entity.id
_entity.type
_entity.pdbx_description
1 polymer ?
#
loop_
_entity_poly.entity_id
_entity_poly.type
_entity_poly.pdbx_seq_one_letter_code
_entity_poly.pdbx_strand_id
1 'polypeptide(L)'
;SETPVKVLRISGYGGSFAVGANILTMLKYSGYTAKGFSMLGNKLFGLLDNIPQVVIAEIDGFCMGGGMDFASSCDFRFATTRSRFAHPGSKLGIITGFGGTQRISRLMKSRHFIEHFITGDPYSA
;
A
#
# COMPACT_ATOMS: atom_id res chain seq x y z
N SER A 1 28.08 1.14 -4.93
CA SER A 1 28.41 0.38 -6.16
C SER A 1 27.44 0.81 -7.23
N GLU A 2 27.89 1.03 -8.47
CA GLU A 2 26.95 1.30 -9.57
C GLU A 2 26.10 0.05 -9.82
N THR A 3 24.80 0.14 -9.55
CA THR A 3 23.85 -0.88 -9.97
C THR A 3 23.51 -0.67 -11.45
N PRO A 4 23.63 -1.72 -12.31
CA PRO A 4 23.24 -1.61 -13.71
C PRO A 4 21.72 -1.43 -13.86
N VAL A 5 20.95 -1.90 -12.88
CA VAL A 5 19.50 -1.70 -12.82
C VAL A 5 19.20 -0.26 -12.42
N LYS A 6 18.51 0.47 -13.30
CA LYS A 6 18.07 1.87 -13.07
C LYS A 6 16.60 2.00 -12.69
N VAL A 7 15.78 1.03 -13.06
CA VAL A 7 14.32 1.06 -12.87
C VAL A 7 13.85 -0.26 -12.30
N LEU A 8 12.99 -0.20 -11.27
CA LEU A 8 12.27 -1.34 -10.72
C LEU A 8 10.79 -1.19 -11.09
N ARG A 9 10.26 -2.15 -11.84
CA ARG A 9 8.83 -2.24 -12.16
C ARG A 9 8.22 -3.35 -11.33
N ILE A 10 7.13 -3.02 -10.64
CA ILE A 10 6.49 -3.93 -9.70
C ILE A 10 5.04 -4.05 -10.12
N SER A 11 4.60 -5.28 -10.35
CA SER A 11 3.24 -5.63 -10.77
C SER A 11 2.75 -6.83 -9.96
N GLY A 12 1.43 -6.97 -9.87
CA GLY A 12 0.82 -8.17 -9.33
C GLY A 12 0.34 -9.09 -10.45
N TYR A 13 0.04 -10.34 -10.08
CA TYR A 13 -0.49 -11.35 -10.99
C TYR A 13 -1.88 -11.82 -10.51
N GLY A 14 -2.68 -12.39 -11.43
CA GLY A 14 -3.99 -12.94 -11.09
C GLY A 14 -5.10 -11.91 -10.95
N GLY A 15 -5.00 -10.77 -11.66
CA GLY A 15 -6.04 -9.73 -11.68
C GLY A 15 -6.06 -8.84 -10.43
N SER A 16 -4.98 -8.85 -9.65
CA SER A 16 -4.78 -7.94 -8.52
C SER A 16 -3.33 -7.51 -8.46
N PHE A 17 -3.09 -6.27 -8.06
CA PHE A 17 -1.76 -5.77 -7.72
C PHE A 17 -1.34 -6.32 -6.34
N ALA A 18 -2.10 -5.96 -5.31
CA ALA A 18 -1.92 -6.43 -3.93
C ALA A 18 -3.16 -6.08 -3.09
N VAL A 19 -3.68 -7.02 -2.32
CA VAL A 19 -4.92 -6.86 -1.53
C VAL A 19 -4.69 -6.77 -0.02
N GLY A 20 -3.46 -6.51 0.40
CA GLY A 20 -3.08 -6.30 1.80
C GLY A 20 -2.57 -7.55 2.50
N ALA A 21 -2.48 -7.47 3.83
CA ALA A 21 -1.98 -8.55 4.67
C ALA A 21 -3.07 -9.60 4.94
N ASN A 22 -2.65 -10.83 5.23
CA ASN A 22 -3.57 -11.93 5.53
C ASN A 22 -4.24 -11.74 6.90
N ILE A 23 -5.54 -11.44 6.89
CA ILE A 23 -6.34 -11.21 8.11
C ILE A 23 -6.37 -12.44 9.02
N LEU A 24 -6.44 -13.65 8.47
CA LEU A 24 -6.47 -14.88 9.28
C LEU A 24 -5.18 -15.07 10.08
N THR A 25 -4.05 -14.61 9.54
CA THR A 25 -2.78 -14.57 10.25
C THR A 25 -2.80 -13.47 11.32
N MET A 26 -3.30 -12.28 10.98
CA MET A 26 -3.33 -11.13 11.88
C MET A 26 -4.25 -11.32 13.09
N LEU A 27 -5.33 -12.10 12.97
CA LEU A 27 -6.21 -12.45 14.10
C LEU A 27 -5.48 -13.20 15.23
N LYS A 28 -4.32 -13.80 14.94
CA LYS A 28 -3.49 -14.53 15.91
C LYS A 28 -2.46 -13.63 16.60
N TYR A 29 -2.36 -12.37 16.21
CA TYR A 29 -1.37 -11.45 16.76
C TYR A 29 -1.84 -10.85 18.09
N SER A 30 -0.93 -10.84 19.08
CA SER A 30 -1.02 -9.92 20.20
C SER A 30 -0.72 -8.49 19.74
N GLY A 31 -1.05 -7.50 20.58
CA GLY A 31 -0.71 -6.09 20.32
C GLY A 31 0.79 -5.86 20.04
N TYR A 32 1.68 -6.57 20.74
CA TYR A 32 3.13 -6.48 20.51
C TYR A 32 3.53 -7.04 19.15
N THR A 33 3.02 -8.22 18.78
CA THR A 33 3.33 -8.82 17.47
C THR A 33 2.73 -8.01 16.33
N ALA A 34 1.52 -7.44 16.49
CA ALA A 34 0.90 -6.57 15.51
C ALA A 34 1.68 -5.26 15.32
N LYS A 35 2.19 -4.67 16.42
CA LYS A 35 3.08 -3.51 16.37
C LYS A 35 4.38 -3.85 15.65
N GLY A 36 5.02 -4.97 15.98
CA GLY A 36 6.25 -5.44 15.32
C GLY A 36 6.04 -5.64 13.82
N PHE A 37 4.93 -6.27 13.44
CA PHE A 37 4.56 -6.47 12.04
C PHE A 37 4.34 -5.15 11.30
N SER A 38 3.66 -4.19 11.92
CA SER A 38 3.44 -2.85 11.36
C SER A 38 4.77 -2.10 11.15
N MET A 39 5.66 -2.14 12.16
CA MET A 39 6.98 -1.51 12.07
C MET A 39 7.85 -2.15 10.99
N LEU A 40 7.82 -3.48 10.86
CA LEU A 40 8.55 -4.21 9.82
C LEU A 40 8.07 -3.78 8.43
N GLY A 41 6.76 -3.77 8.20
CA GLY A 41 6.19 -3.35 6.91
C GLY A 41 6.50 -1.90 6.56
N ASN A 42 6.35 -0.98 7.53
CA ASN A 42 6.69 0.43 7.31
C ASN A 42 8.18 0.63 7.01
N LYS A 43 9.07 -0.07 7.74
CA LYS A 43 10.51 -0.03 7.47
C LYS A 43 10.83 -0.55 6.07
N LEU A 44 10.25 -1.69 5.68
CA LEU A 44 10.44 -2.28 4.36
C LEU A 44 10.02 -1.30 3.25
N PHE A 45 8.83 -0.71 3.36
CA PHE A 45 8.34 0.23 2.34
C PHE A 45 9.16 1.52 2.32
N GLY A 46 9.64 1.98 3.48
CA GLY A 46 10.56 3.12 3.57
C GLY A 46 11.97 2.87 3.00
N LEU A 47 12.33 1.61 2.69
CA LEU A 47 13.57 1.37 1.94
C LEU A 47 13.47 1.93 0.53
N LEU A 48 12.28 1.92 -0.09
CA LEU A 48 12.08 2.44 -1.44
C LEU A 48 12.38 3.94 -1.53
N ASP A 49 12.18 4.69 -0.45
CA ASP A 49 12.49 6.11 -0.37
C ASP A 49 14.02 6.40 -0.50
N ASN A 50 14.88 5.37 -0.37
CA ASN A 50 16.34 5.52 -0.26
C ASN A 50 17.16 4.72 -1.29
N ILE A 51 16.51 4.03 -2.23
CA ILE A 51 17.24 3.29 -3.27
C ILE A 51 17.56 4.19 -4.48
N PRO A 52 18.65 3.91 -5.23
CA PRO A 52 19.02 4.73 -6.38
C PRO A 52 18.17 4.47 -7.64
N GLN A 53 17.30 3.46 -7.63
CA GLN A 53 16.43 3.12 -8.76
C GLN A 53 15.10 3.85 -8.69
N VAL A 54 14.57 4.22 -9.85
CA VAL A 54 13.18 4.66 -9.98
C VAL A 54 12.26 3.46 -9.81
N VAL A 55 11.30 3.53 -8.89
CA VAL A 55 10.33 2.48 -8.59
C VAL A 55 8.96 2.81 -9.17
N ILE A 56 8.44 1.90 -9.98
CA ILE A 56 7.17 2.04 -10.67
C ILE A 56 6.21 0.95 -10.19
N ALA A 57 5.08 1.35 -9.62
CA ALA A 57 3.94 0.47 -9.36
C ALA A 57 3.07 0.40 -10.62
N GLU A 58 3.01 -0.77 -11.23
CA GLU A 58 2.13 -1.09 -12.36
C GLU A 58 0.87 -1.78 -11.83
N ILE A 59 -0.14 -0.96 -11.59
CA ILE A 59 -1.33 -1.33 -10.84
C ILE A 59 -2.42 -1.78 -11.81
N ASP A 60 -2.65 -3.08 -11.81
CA ASP A 60 -3.74 -3.69 -12.55
C ASP A 60 -4.66 -4.50 -11.62
N GLY A 61 -5.96 -4.18 -11.68
CA GLY A 61 -6.96 -4.80 -10.82
C GLY A 61 -6.96 -4.23 -9.39
N PHE A 62 -7.09 -5.09 -8.38
CA PHE A 62 -7.24 -4.63 -6.99
C PHE A 62 -5.92 -4.19 -6.35
N CYS A 63 -5.91 -2.99 -5.76
CA CYS A 63 -4.84 -2.45 -4.94
C CYS A 63 -5.43 -1.97 -3.62
N MET A 64 -5.36 -2.78 -2.57
CA MET A 64 -6.09 -2.56 -1.33
C MET A 64 -5.22 -2.68 -0.08
N GLY A 65 -5.58 -1.94 0.96
CA GLY A 65 -4.94 -2.00 2.27
C GLY A 65 -3.43 -1.80 2.18
N GLY A 66 -2.66 -2.79 2.64
CA GLY A 66 -1.19 -2.78 2.54
C GLY A 66 -0.66 -2.66 1.10
N GLY A 67 -1.43 -3.05 0.09
CA GLY A 67 -1.09 -2.80 -1.32
C GLY A 67 -1.07 -1.32 -1.69
N MET A 68 -2.00 -0.53 -1.14
CA MET A 68 -1.98 0.93 -1.32
C MET A 68 -0.82 1.56 -0.57
N ASP A 69 -0.50 1.08 0.64
CA ASP A 69 0.66 1.54 1.39
C ASP A 69 1.95 1.32 0.58
N PHE A 70 2.11 0.14 -0.03
CA PHE A 70 3.24 -0.17 -0.90
C PHE A 70 3.27 0.70 -2.17
N ALA A 71 2.15 0.83 -2.87
CA ALA A 71 2.06 1.67 -4.06
C ALA A 71 2.38 3.15 -3.76
N SER A 72 2.03 3.63 -2.55
CA SER A 72 2.33 4.98 -2.10
C SER A 72 3.81 5.22 -1.78
N SER A 73 4.59 4.17 -1.56
CA SER A 73 6.06 4.24 -1.41
C SER A 73 6.84 4.11 -2.73
N CYS A 74 6.17 3.88 -3.86
CA CYS A 74 6.83 3.91 -5.17
C CYS A 74 6.95 5.37 -5.67
N ASP A 75 7.87 5.64 -6.60
CA ASP A 75 7.98 6.97 -7.22
C ASP A 75 6.76 7.25 -8.11
N PHE A 76 6.48 6.30 -9.01
CA PHE A 76 5.38 6.40 -9.97
C PHE A 76 4.35 5.29 -9.76
N ARG A 77 3.10 5.62 -10.08
CA ARG A 77 1.95 4.69 -10.07
C ARG A 77 1.22 4.83 -11.39
N PHE A 78 1.16 3.74 -12.15
CA PHE A 78 0.32 3.66 -13.36
C PHE A 78 -0.81 2.67 -13.09
N ALA A 79 -2.03 3.09 -13.30
CA ALA A 79 -3.22 2.28 -13.05
C ALA A 79 -3.98 2.01 -14.35
N THR A 80 -4.44 0.78 -14.53
CA THR A 80 -5.40 0.47 -15.60
C THR A 80 -6.78 1.02 -15.26
N THR A 81 -7.65 1.22 -16.26
CA THR A 81 -9.03 1.72 -16.05
C THR A 81 -9.90 0.75 -15.23
N ARG A 82 -9.53 -0.54 -15.20
CA ARG A 82 -10.18 -1.55 -14.37
C ARG A 82 -9.66 -1.59 -12.93
N SER A 83 -8.61 -0.84 -12.60
CA SER A 83 -8.05 -0.85 -11.26
C SER A 83 -9.04 -0.31 -10.23
N ARG A 84 -8.98 -0.91 -9.04
CA ARG A 84 -9.84 -0.56 -7.91
C ARG A 84 -8.99 -0.45 -6.65
N PHE A 85 -9.20 0.64 -5.93
CA PHE A 85 -8.43 1.01 -4.75
C PHE A 85 -9.34 1.03 -3.53
N ALA A 86 -8.85 0.58 -2.37
CA ALA A 86 -9.60 0.67 -1.11
C ALA A 86 -8.68 0.54 0.11
N HIS A 87 -9.02 1.24 1.19
CA HIS A 87 -8.42 0.98 2.50
C HIS A 87 -9.46 0.43 3.48
N PRO A 88 -9.81 -0.87 3.40
CA PRO A 88 -10.96 -1.44 4.11
C PRO A 88 -10.72 -1.67 5.61
N GLY A 89 -9.59 -1.19 6.16
CA GLY A 89 -9.21 -1.45 7.55
C GLY A 89 -10.27 -0.99 8.56
N SER A 90 -10.91 0.16 8.32
CA SER A 90 -11.94 0.71 9.20
C SER A 90 -13.12 -0.25 9.38
N LYS A 91 -13.53 -0.97 8.32
CA LYS A 91 -14.59 -2.00 8.36
C LYS A 91 -14.22 -3.20 9.23
N LEU A 92 -12.92 -3.41 9.47
CA LEU A 92 -12.38 -4.49 10.30
C LEU A 92 -11.96 -3.98 11.69
N GLY A 93 -12.20 -2.71 12.02
CA GLY A 93 -11.76 -2.10 13.28
C GLY A 93 -10.25 -1.93 13.39
N ILE A 94 -9.53 -1.91 12.26
CA ILE A 94 -8.07 -1.73 12.23
C ILE A 94 -7.69 -0.50 11.39
N ILE A 95 -6.51 0.04 11.64
CA ILE A 95 -5.91 1.08 10.79
C ILE A 95 -4.62 0.56 10.17
N THR A 96 -4.21 1.13 9.04
CA THR A 96 -3.00 0.68 8.36
C THR A 96 -1.74 0.93 9.15
N GLY A 97 -0.86 -0.08 9.16
CA GLY A 97 0.40 -0.07 9.91
C GLY A 97 1.64 0.23 9.08
N PHE A 98 1.55 0.19 7.74
CA PHE A 98 2.74 0.22 6.86
C PHE A 98 3.09 1.62 6.34
N GLY A 99 2.57 2.66 7.00
CA GLY A 99 2.85 4.07 6.70
C GLY A 99 1.88 4.74 5.73
N GLY A 100 0.83 4.05 5.26
CA GLY A 100 -0.15 4.61 4.33
C GLY A 100 -0.90 5.84 4.85
N THR A 101 -1.22 5.91 6.16
CA THR A 101 -1.84 7.12 6.75
C THR A 101 -0.99 8.38 6.58
N GLN A 102 0.33 8.20 6.47
CA GLN A 102 1.29 9.27 6.32
C GLN A 102 1.56 9.56 4.84
N ARG A 103 1.87 8.54 4.04
CA ARG A 103 2.22 8.73 2.63
C ARG A 103 1.01 9.16 1.80
N ILE A 104 -0.13 8.48 1.95
CA ILE A 104 -1.30 8.70 1.09
C ILE A 104 -1.97 10.04 1.39
N SER A 105 -1.98 10.49 2.64
CA SER A 105 -2.52 11.80 3.01
C SER A 105 -1.76 12.98 2.39
N ARG A 106 -0.51 12.78 1.96
CA ARG A 106 0.30 13.77 1.22
C ARG A 106 0.11 13.69 -0.30
N LEU A 107 -0.35 12.55 -0.81
CA LEU A 107 -0.57 12.31 -2.24
C LEU A 107 -2.01 12.63 -2.68
N MET A 108 -2.96 12.62 -1.76
CA MET A 108 -4.38 12.77 -2.03
C MET A 108 -4.95 14.00 -1.32
N LYS A 109 -5.96 14.64 -1.92
CA LYS A 109 -6.70 15.72 -1.25
C LYS A 109 -7.29 15.21 0.06
N SER A 110 -7.18 15.99 1.12
CA SER A 110 -7.53 15.58 2.48
C SER A 110 -8.97 15.04 2.61
N ARG A 111 -9.94 15.64 1.89
CA ARG A 111 -11.34 15.16 1.91
C ARG A 111 -11.48 13.74 1.37
N HIS A 112 -10.87 13.43 0.22
CA HIS A 112 -10.91 12.08 -0.34
C HIS A 112 -10.15 11.09 0.53
N PHE A 113 -9.00 11.49 1.09
CA PHE A 113 -8.24 10.64 2.00
C PHE A 113 -9.10 10.21 3.20
N ILE A 114 -9.72 11.18 3.88
CA ILE A 114 -10.57 10.92 5.03
C ILE A 114 -11.78 10.06 4.63
N GLU A 115 -12.46 10.40 3.54
CA GLU A 115 -13.59 9.64 3.02
C GLU A 115 -13.22 8.17 2.76
N HIS A 116 -12.17 7.92 1.99
CA HIS A 116 -11.77 6.55 1.62
C HIS A 116 -11.23 5.74 2.81
N PHE A 117 -10.51 6.36 3.75
CA PHE A 117 -9.99 5.66 4.93
C PHE A 117 -11.06 5.39 6.00
N ILE A 118 -12.05 6.27 6.14
CA ILE A 118 -13.13 6.07 7.11
C ILE A 118 -14.16 5.10 6.55
N THR A 119 -14.66 5.31 5.33
CA THR A 119 -15.68 4.44 4.73
C THR A 119 -15.11 3.08 4.40
N GLY A 120 -13.84 3.01 3.97
CA GLY A 120 -13.22 1.79 3.45
C GLY A 120 -13.87 1.29 2.15
N ASP A 121 -14.57 2.17 1.43
CA ASP A 121 -15.24 1.83 0.19
C ASP A 121 -14.27 1.82 -1.01
N PRO A 122 -14.43 0.88 -1.96
CA PRO A 122 -13.63 0.87 -3.17
C PRO A 122 -13.91 2.07 -4.08
N TYR A 123 -12.85 2.62 -4.68
CA TYR A 123 -12.93 3.66 -5.70
C TYR A 123 -12.15 3.26 -6.95
N SER A 124 -12.54 3.80 -8.11
CA SER A 124 -11.87 3.55 -9.39
C SER A 124 -10.62 4.42 -9.56
N ALA A 125 -9.78 4.04 -10.54
CA ALA A 125 -8.71 4.90 -11.05
C ALA A 125 -9.23 6.25 -11.55
#